data_AF-A0A966SA14-F1
#
_entry.id   AF-A0A966SA14-F1
#
_cell.length_a   1.000
_cell.length_b   1.000
_cell.length_c   1.000
_cell.angle_alpha   90.00
_cell.angle_beta   90.00
_cell.angle_gamma   90.00
#
_symmetry.space_group_name_H-M   'P 1'
#
loop_
_entity.id
_entity.type
_entity.pdbx_description
1 polymer ?
#
loop_
_entity_poly.entity_id
_entity_poly.type
_entity_poly.pdbx_seq_one_letter_code
_entity_poly.pdbx_strand_id
1 'polypeptide(L)'
;IKARGASSAASAGSAAIDHIRDWFRGSTQGDWVSMGIPSDGSYGIPEGVIYSYPVVCRGGHYEIVQGLAIDEGSRKRMDATHQELLEERDGVKDLLG
;
A
#
# COMPACT_ATOMS: atom_id res chain seq x y z
N ILE A 1 4.35 -20.64 -3.02
CA ILE A 1 5.03 -21.74 -2.27
C ILE A 1 4.85 -23.11 -2.95
N LYS A 2 3.67 -23.44 -3.49
CA LYS A 2 3.36 -24.76 -4.08
C LYS A 2 4.20 -25.20 -5.31
N ALA A 3 4.77 -24.26 -6.08
CA ALA A 3 5.53 -24.57 -7.31
C ALA A 3 7.06 -24.64 -7.14
N ARG A 4 7.63 -24.01 -6.09
CA ARG A 4 9.09 -23.86 -5.94
C ARG A 4 9.65 -24.47 -4.66
N GLY A 5 8.82 -24.90 -3.71
CA GLY A 5 9.27 -25.39 -2.40
C GLY A 5 9.96 -24.34 -1.51
N ALA A 6 10.11 -23.12 -2.00
CA ALA A 6 10.72 -21.98 -1.32
C ALA A 6 9.83 -20.73 -1.43
N SER A 7 10.09 -19.74 -0.58
CA SER A 7 9.42 -18.44 -0.64
C SER A 7 9.78 -17.69 -1.93
N SER A 8 8.99 -16.68 -2.27
CA SER A 8 9.18 -15.82 -3.45
C SER A 8 10.29 -14.77 -3.25
N ALA A 9 11.40 -15.15 -2.60
CA ALA A 9 12.45 -14.22 -2.13
C ALA A 9 13.01 -13.31 -3.23
N ALA A 10 13.33 -13.85 -4.41
CA ALA A 10 13.88 -13.05 -5.51
C ALA A 10 12.91 -11.97 -6.01
N SER A 11 11.63 -12.30 -6.18
CA SER A 11 10.63 -11.33 -6.64
C SER A 11 10.26 -10.33 -5.54
N ALA A 12 10.25 -10.75 -4.28
CA ALA A 12 10.08 -9.84 -3.14
C ALA A 12 11.25 -8.85 -3.04
N GLY A 13 12.48 -9.32 -3.24
CA GLY A 13 13.66 -8.46 -3.30
C GLY A 13 13.59 -7.45 -4.45
N SER A 14 13.17 -7.89 -5.64
CA SER A 14 12.94 -6.98 -6.78
C SER A 14 11.89 -5.92 -6.45
N ALA A 15 10.74 -6.33 -5.90
CA ALA A 15 9.67 -5.41 -5.54
C ALA A 15 10.11 -4.36 -4.50
N ALA A 16 10.93 -4.75 -3.53
CA ALA A 16 11.51 -3.80 -2.58
C ALA A 16 12.47 -2.80 -3.25
N ILE A 17 13.31 -3.26 -4.20
CA ILE A 17 14.19 -2.40 -4.98
C ILE A 17 13.37 -1.43 -5.85
N ASP A 18 12.36 -1.93 -6.54
CA ASP A 18 11.47 -1.13 -7.40
C ASP A 18 10.73 -0.07 -6.57
N HIS A 19 10.20 -0.45 -5.41
CA HIS A 19 9.50 0.46 -4.50
C HIS A 19 10.38 1.65 -4.08
N ILE A 20 11.61 1.39 -3.62
CA ILE A 20 12.54 2.45 -3.22
C ILE A 20 13.02 3.24 -4.44
N ARG A 21 13.30 2.58 -5.58
CA ARG A 21 13.70 3.26 -6.81
C ARG A 21 12.64 4.27 -7.25
N ASP A 22 11.38 3.86 -7.32
CA ASP A 22 10.30 4.69 -7.83
C ASP A 22 9.98 5.82 -6.85
N TRP A 23 10.06 5.57 -5.54
CA TRP A 23 9.94 6.64 -4.54
C TRP A 23 11.02 7.73 -4.71
N PHE A 24 12.29 7.35 -4.79
CA PHE A 24 13.39 8.32 -4.89
C PHE A 24 13.53 8.96 -6.27
N ARG A 25 13.36 8.18 -7.35
CA ARG A 25 13.60 8.64 -8.73
C ARG A 25 12.33 9.12 -9.44
N GLY A 26 11.18 8.85 -8.87
CA GLY A 26 9.87 9.13 -9.45
C GLY A 26 9.28 7.93 -10.20
N SER A 27 7.95 7.88 -10.26
CA SER A 27 7.22 6.88 -11.04
C SER A 27 7.15 7.26 -12.52
N THR A 28 6.81 6.29 -13.37
CA THR A 28 6.63 6.53 -14.80
C THR A 28 5.60 7.64 -15.06
N GLN A 29 5.93 8.56 -15.97
CA GLN A 29 5.02 9.66 -16.31
C GLN A 29 3.71 9.14 -16.89
N GLY A 30 2.59 9.61 -16.35
CA GLY A 30 1.25 9.18 -16.77
C GLY A 30 0.79 7.86 -16.13
N ASP A 31 1.57 7.30 -15.21
CA ASP A 31 1.28 6.07 -14.50
C ASP A 31 1.52 6.23 -12.99
N TRP A 32 1.03 5.28 -12.20
CA TRP A 32 1.17 5.23 -10.75
C TRP A 32 1.67 3.86 -10.28
N VAL A 33 2.18 3.82 -9.05
CA VAL A 33 2.61 2.58 -8.38
C VAL A 33 1.79 2.37 -7.11
N SER A 34 1.82 1.15 -6.56
CA SER A 34 1.21 0.87 -5.25
C SER A 34 2.24 1.04 -4.14
N MET A 35 1.91 1.83 -3.12
CA MET A 35 2.76 2.00 -1.93
C MET A 35 1.93 1.91 -0.65
N GLY A 36 2.41 1.11 0.31
CA GLY A 36 1.91 1.10 1.69
C GLY A 36 2.41 2.34 2.43
N ILE A 37 1.52 3.29 2.70
CA ILE A 37 1.84 4.58 3.33
C ILE A 37 0.83 4.88 4.45
N PRO A 38 1.15 5.75 5.42
CA PRO A 38 0.17 6.24 6.38
C PRO A 38 -0.99 6.93 5.65
N SER A 39 -2.21 6.48 5.90
CA SER A 39 -3.41 7.12 5.37
C SER A 39 -3.54 8.57 5.85
N ASP A 40 -4.01 9.43 4.96
CA ASP A 40 -4.39 10.83 5.18
C ASP A 40 -5.93 11.04 5.17
N GLY A 41 -6.71 9.96 5.31
CA GLY A 41 -8.17 10.00 5.16
C GLY A 41 -8.66 9.69 3.74
N SER A 42 -7.76 9.61 2.75
CA SER A 42 -8.10 9.34 1.36
C SER A 42 -8.94 8.07 1.22
N TYR A 43 -9.96 8.16 0.36
CA TYR A 43 -10.90 7.07 0.06
C TYR A 43 -11.67 6.51 1.27
N GLY A 44 -11.73 7.26 2.38
CA GLY A 44 -12.46 6.88 3.60
C GLY A 44 -11.72 5.91 4.51
N ILE A 45 -10.42 5.70 4.29
CA ILE A 45 -9.57 4.94 5.22
C ILE A 45 -9.14 5.88 6.35
N PRO A 46 -9.26 5.50 7.64
CA PRO A 46 -8.86 6.34 8.76
C PRO A 46 -7.38 6.73 8.74
N GLU A 47 -7.09 7.98 9.11
CA GLU A 47 -5.74 8.51 9.21
C GLU A 47 -4.83 7.65 10.10
N GLY A 48 -3.56 7.54 9.71
CA GLY A 48 -2.52 6.82 10.46
C GLY A 48 -2.48 5.31 10.24
N VAL A 49 -3.48 4.71 9.57
CA VAL A 49 -3.41 3.31 9.13
C VAL A 49 -2.42 3.18 7.98
N ILE A 50 -1.43 2.28 8.06
CA ILE A 50 -0.59 1.93 6.91
C ILE A 50 -1.45 1.16 5.91
N TYR A 51 -1.73 1.76 4.77
CA TYR A 51 -2.61 1.21 3.75
C TYR A 51 -1.99 1.41 2.36
N SER A 52 -2.27 0.48 1.43
CA SER A 52 -1.73 0.55 0.07
C SER A 52 -2.58 1.45 -0.83
N TYR A 53 -1.99 2.50 -1.38
CA TYR A 53 -2.65 3.43 -2.31
C TYR A 53 -1.98 3.44 -3.68
N PRO A 54 -2.73 3.80 -4.75
CA PRO A 54 -2.12 4.27 -5.98
C PRO A 54 -1.46 5.63 -5.72
N VAL A 55 -0.16 5.73 -5.99
CA VAL A 55 0.62 6.95 -5.79
C VAL A 55 1.47 7.29 -7.00
N VAL A 56 1.66 8.58 -7.23
CA VAL A 56 2.69 9.09 -8.14
C VAL A 56 3.87 9.55 -7.30
N CYS A 57 5.08 9.16 -7.70
CA CYS A 57 6.31 9.55 -7.01
C CYS A 57 7.04 10.64 -7.81
N ARG A 58 7.57 11.66 -7.11
CA ARG A 58 8.37 12.74 -7.68
C ARG A 58 9.48 13.16 -6.73
N GLY A 59 10.74 12.85 -7.08
CA GLY A 59 11.92 13.37 -6.38
C GLY A 59 11.95 13.09 -4.87
N GLY A 60 11.61 11.87 -4.44
CA GLY A 60 11.58 11.51 -3.02
C GLY A 60 10.27 11.81 -2.29
N HIS A 61 9.27 12.33 -3.00
CA HIS A 61 7.91 12.52 -2.49
C HIS A 61 6.94 11.58 -3.20
N TYR A 62 5.89 11.18 -2.49
CA TYR A 62 4.75 10.46 -3.07
C TYR A 62 3.48 11.30 -2.87
N GLU A 63 2.55 11.17 -3.81
CA GLU A 63 1.23 11.80 -3.76
C GLU A 63 0.17 10.75 -4.09
N ILE A 64 -0.86 10.62 -3.24
CA ILE A 64 -1.98 9.71 -3.51
C ILE A 64 -2.73 10.22 -4.74
N VAL A 65 -2.97 9.32 -5.70
CA VAL A 65 -3.82 9.61 -6.85
C VAL A 65 -5.25 9.77 -6.33
N GLN A 66 -5.83 10.95 -6.55
CA GLN A 66 -7.18 11.30 -6.11
C GLN A 66 -8.22 11.13 -7.23
N GLY A 67 -9.49 11.07 -6.85
CA GLY A 67 -10.62 11.12 -7.80
C GLY A 67 -10.89 9.83 -8.56
N LEU A 68 -10.32 8.70 -8.14
CA LEU A 68 -10.66 7.40 -8.72
C LEU A 68 -12.05 6.97 -8.28
N ALA A 69 -12.88 6.54 -9.24
CA ALA A 69 -14.19 5.98 -8.94
C ALA A 69 -14.03 4.62 -8.25
N ILE A 70 -14.71 4.44 -7.11
CA ILE A 70 -14.72 3.19 -6.36
C ILE A 70 -16.10 2.56 -6.53
N ASP A 71 -16.18 1.50 -7.34
CA ASP A 71 -17.39 0.69 -7.45
C ASP A 71 -17.64 -0.13 -6.17
N GLU A 72 -18.85 -0.68 -6.05
CA GLU A 72 -19.28 -1.45 -4.86
C GLU A 72 -18.39 -2.68 -4.60
N GLY A 73 -17.95 -3.38 -5.65
CA GLY A 73 -17.10 -4.56 -5.52
C GLY A 73 -15.70 -4.19 -5.05
N SER A 74 -15.16 -3.08 -5.54
CA SER A 74 -13.90 -2.49 -5.08
C SER A 74 -14.01 -2.02 -3.63
N ARG A 75 -15.08 -1.30 -3.28
CA ARG A 75 -15.36 -0.85 -1.90
C ARG A 75 -15.39 -2.01 -0.93
N LYS A 76 -16.15 -3.07 -1.23
CA LYS A 76 -16.24 -4.26 -0.37
C LYS A 76 -14.88 -4.90 -0.08
N ARG A 77 -13.98 -4.94 -1.07
CA ARG A 77 -12.61 -5.46 -0.89
C ARG A 77 -11.74 -4.52 -0.05
N MET A 78 -11.84 -3.22 -0.29
CA MET A 78 -11.14 -2.21 0.51
C MET A 78 -11.54 -2.29 1.98
N ASP A 79 -12.84 -2.40 2.26
CA ASP A 79 -13.36 -2.48 3.62
C ASP A 79 -12.91 -3.77 4.32
N ALA A 80 -12.85 -4.91 3.60
CA ALA A 80 -12.34 -6.16 4.14
C ALA A 80 -10.84 -6.07 4.50
N THR A 81 -10.00 -5.55 3.61
CA THR A 81 -8.57 -5.35 3.90
C THR A 81 -8.34 -4.33 5.01
N HIS A 82 -9.15 -3.27 5.06
CA HIS A 82 -9.08 -2.31 6.16
C HIS A 82 -9.39 -2.97 7.51
N GLN A 83 -10.41 -3.81 7.57
CA GLN A 83 -10.77 -4.55 8.78
C GLN A 83 -9.63 -5.49 9.23
N GLU A 84 -8.98 -6.20 8.30
CA GLU A 84 -7.79 -7.03 8.62
C GLU A 84 -6.67 -6.20 9.26
N LEU A 85 -6.37 -5.00 8.73
CA LEU A 85 -5.35 -4.11 9.28
C LEU A 85 -5.70 -3.57 10.67
N LEU A 86 -6.99 -3.34 10.95
CA LEU A 86 -7.44 -2.95 12.30
C LEU A 86 -7.24 -4.08 13.30
N GLU A 87 -7.54 -5.32 12.90
CA GLU A 87 -7.34 -6.51 13.74
C GLU A 87 -5.85 -6.74 14.04
N GLU A 88 -4.97 -6.58 13.04
CA GLU A 88 -3.52 -6.64 13.23
C GLU A 88 -3.02 -5.57 14.20
N ARG A 89 -3.48 -4.32 14.02
CA ARG A 89 -3.14 -3.20 14.93
C ARG A 89 -3.57 -3.50 16.36
N ASP A 90 -4.81 -3.95 16.55
CA ASP A 90 -5.35 -4.25 17.87
C ASP A 90 -4.60 -5.42 18.53
N GLY A 91 -4.18 -6.41 17.73
CA GLY A 91 -3.39 -7.55 18.21
C GLY A 91 -1.99 -7.20 18.71
N VAL A 92 -1.41 -6.08 18.28
CA VAL A 92 -0.10 -5.60 18.75
C VAL A 92 -0.20 -4.42 19.73
N LYS A 93 -1.40 -3.91 20.01
CA LYS A 93 -1.62 -2.70 20.79
C LYS A 93 -0.95 -2.75 22.17
N ASP A 94 -1.08 -3.88 22.87
CA ASP A 94 -0.51 -4.05 24.21
C ASP A 94 1.03 -4.19 24.22
N LEU A 95 1.65 -4.36 23.04
CA LEU A 95 3.11 -4.40 22.88
C LEU A 95 3.73 -3.00 22.68
N LEU A 96 2.91 -1.97 22.44
CA LEU A 96 3.36 -0.65 22.01
C LEU A 96 3.45 0.40 23.12
N GLY A 97 3.12 0.05 24.36
CA GLY A 97 3.29 0.89 25.55
C GLY A 97 2.14 1.86 25.82
#